data_AF-A0A3B8WNY3-F1
#
_entry.id   AF-A0A3B8WNY3-F1
#
_cell.length_a   1.000
_cell.length_b   1.000
_cell.length_c   1.000
_cell.angle_alpha   90.00
_cell.angle_beta   90.00
_cell.angle_gamma   90.00
#
_symmetry.space_group_name_H-M   'P 1'
#
loop_
_entity.id
_entity.type
_entity.pdbx_description
1 polymer ?
#
loop_
_entity_poly.entity_id
_entity_poly.type
_entity_poly.pdbx_seq_one_letter_code
_entity_poly.pdbx_strand_id
1 'polypeptide(L)'
;MQPITRLFFASALLVCTTAALGANADIQAREQWHGAIQNGYESLATETEQLASAAVGYCNAPTSGSRPALNDAWLDAFLAWQRVRFVDFG
;
A
#
# COMPACT_ATOMS: atom_id res chain seq x y z
N MET A 1 32.45 -33.50 -31.09
CA MET A 1 32.36 -32.06 -30.72
C MET A 1 30.93 -31.53 -30.59
N GLN A 2 29.88 -32.21 -31.12
CA GLN A 2 28.48 -31.76 -31.02
C GLN A 2 27.76 -31.89 -29.65
N PRO A 3 28.11 -32.80 -28.72
CA PRO A 3 27.33 -32.94 -27.48
C PRO A 3 27.62 -31.82 -26.46
N ILE A 4 28.84 -31.29 -26.47
CA ILE A 4 29.28 -30.22 -25.55
C ILE A 4 28.58 -28.89 -25.92
N THR A 5 28.47 -28.56 -27.21
CA THR A 5 27.74 -27.38 -27.68
C THR A 5 26.25 -27.44 -27.34
N ARG A 6 25.60 -28.60 -27.43
CA ARG A 6 24.18 -28.75 -27.06
C ARG A 6 23.92 -28.54 -25.57
N LEU A 7 24.82 -29.01 -24.70
CA LEU A 7 24.73 -28.78 -23.26
C LEU A 7 24.86 -27.29 -22.91
N PHE A 8 25.78 -26.56 -23.52
CA PHE A 8 25.92 -25.12 -23.31
C PHE A 8 24.69 -24.32 -23.78
N PHE A 9 24.07 -24.68 -24.91
CA PHE A 9 22.84 -24.03 -25.39
C PHE A 9 21.64 -24.31 -24.48
N ALA A 10 21.50 -25.54 -23.96
CA ALA A 10 20.44 -25.89 -23.01
C ALA A 10 20.59 -25.14 -21.67
N SER A 11 21.82 -24.97 -21.18
CA SER A 11 22.10 -24.19 -19.97
C SER A 11 21.83 -22.70 -20.15
N ALA A 12 22.14 -22.13 -21.32
CA ALA A 12 21.84 -20.73 -21.63
C ALA A 12 20.33 -20.42 -21.67
N LEU A 13 19.53 -21.33 -22.26
CA LEU A 13 18.06 -21.17 -22.28
C LEU A 13 17.44 -21.21 -20.87
N LEU A 14 17.98 -22.05 -19.98
CA LEU A 14 17.48 -22.14 -18.60
C LEU A 14 17.77 -20.86 -17.78
N VAL A 15 18.91 -20.19 -18.02
CA VAL A 15 19.27 -18.94 -17.32
C VAL A 15 18.45 -17.75 -17.83
N CYS A 16 18.17 -17.67 -19.14
CA CYS A 16 17.35 -16.59 -19.71
C CYS A 16 15.90 -16.62 -19.21
N THR A 17 15.33 -17.80 -19.00
CA THR A 17 13.94 -17.95 -18.52
C THR A 17 13.78 -17.49 -17.07
N THR A 18 14.75 -17.75 -16.19
CA THR A 18 14.71 -17.28 -14.79
C THR A 18 14.86 -15.76 -14.67
N ALA A 19 15.68 -15.14 -15.52
CA ALA A 19 15.87 -13.68 -15.51
C ALA A 19 14.61 -12.93 -15.97
N ALA A 20 13.93 -13.42 -17.01
CA ALA A 20 12.69 -12.83 -17.50
C ALA A 20 11.54 -12.96 -16.49
N LEU A 21 11.44 -14.11 -15.80
CA LEU A 21 10.46 -14.30 -14.71
C LEU A 21 10.72 -13.37 -13.52
N GLY A 22 11.99 -13.17 -13.14
CA GLY A 22 12.39 -12.23 -12.09
C GLY A 22 12.06 -10.77 -12.43
N ALA A 23 12.32 -10.35 -13.68
CA ALA A 23 11.99 -9.00 -14.12
C ALA A 23 10.48 -8.71 -14.12
N ASN A 24 9.66 -9.68 -14.53
CA ASN A 24 8.20 -9.54 -14.49
C ASN A 24 7.67 -9.52 -13.05
N ALA A 25 8.25 -10.33 -12.15
CA ALA A 25 7.89 -10.31 -10.73
C ALA A 25 8.23 -8.96 -10.07
N ASP A 26 9.35 -8.34 -10.42
CA ASP A 26 9.73 -7.00 -9.93
C ASP A 26 8.74 -5.92 -10.39
N ILE A 27 8.36 -5.93 -11.67
CA ILE A 27 7.39 -4.98 -12.22
C ILE A 27 6.05 -5.11 -11.49
N GLN A 28 5.54 -6.33 -11.33
CA GLN A 28 4.28 -6.58 -10.67
C GLN A 28 4.33 -6.18 -9.18
N ALA A 29 5.43 -6.48 -8.48
CA ALA A 29 5.61 -6.09 -7.08
C ALA A 29 5.62 -4.55 -6.92
N ARG A 30 6.28 -3.83 -7.85
CA ARG A 30 6.31 -2.37 -7.84
C ARG A 30 4.94 -1.77 -8.12
N GLU A 31 4.19 -2.29 -9.09
CA GLU A 31 2.82 -1.86 -9.37
C GLU A 31 1.90 -2.07 -8.15
N GLN A 32 1.99 -3.24 -7.51
CA GLN A 32 1.25 -3.54 -6.29
C GLN A 32 1.62 -2.59 -5.15
N TRP A 33 2.91 -2.29 -4.98
CA TRP A 33 3.38 -1.37 -3.96
C TRP A 33 2.85 0.05 -4.18
N HIS A 34 2.92 0.58 -5.41
CA HIS A 34 2.35 1.88 -5.74
C HIS A 34 0.83 1.92 -5.52
N GLY A 35 0.11 0.87 -5.94
CA GLY A 35 -1.33 0.77 -5.70
C GLY A 35 -1.67 0.73 -4.21
N ALA A 36 -0.91 -0.02 -3.40
CA ALA A 36 -1.10 -0.07 -1.96
C ALA A 36 -0.85 1.29 -1.28
N ILE A 37 0.16 2.03 -1.75
CA ILE A 37 0.45 3.40 -1.28
C ILE A 37 -0.71 4.34 -1.61
N GLN A 38 -1.16 4.36 -2.87
CA GLN A 38 -2.27 5.20 -3.29
C GLN A 38 -3.54 4.93 -2.46
N ASN A 39 -3.93 3.66 -2.35
CA ASN A 39 -5.08 3.24 -1.54
C ASN A 39 -4.90 3.65 -0.07
N GLY A 40 -3.68 3.59 0.45
CA GLY A 40 -3.35 4.04 1.80
C GLY A 40 -3.64 5.52 2.01
N TYR A 41 -3.22 6.39 1.08
CA TYR A 41 -3.50 7.82 1.16
C TYR A 41 -4.97 8.17 0.94
N GLU A 42 -5.66 7.48 0.02
CA GLU A 42 -7.10 7.66 -0.18
C GLU A 42 -7.89 7.29 1.09
N SER A 43 -7.50 6.20 1.77
CA SER A 43 -8.07 5.83 3.07
C SER A 43 -7.75 6.89 4.13
N LEU A 44 -6.50 7.37 4.22
CA LEU A 44 -6.15 8.42 5.18
C LEU A 44 -6.97 9.70 4.96
N ALA A 45 -7.10 10.16 3.72
CA ALA A 45 -7.93 11.32 3.39
C ALA A 45 -9.37 11.11 3.88
N THR A 46 -9.97 9.97 3.53
CA THR A 46 -11.34 9.61 3.93
C THR A 46 -11.54 9.59 5.45
N GLU A 47 -10.64 8.95 6.22
CA GLU A 47 -10.78 8.87 7.67
C GLU A 47 -10.54 10.22 8.36
N THR A 48 -9.62 11.04 7.83
CA THR A 48 -9.39 12.38 8.38
C THR A 48 -10.54 13.36 8.12
N GLU A 49 -11.24 13.23 6.99
CA GLU A 49 -12.48 13.99 6.74
C GLU A 49 -13.59 13.58 7.73
N GLN A 50 -13.73 12.28 8.00
CA GLN A 50 -14.67 11.79 9.01
C GLN A 50 -14.34 12.30 10.41
N LEU A 51 -13.06 12.25 10.81
CA LEU A 51 -12.59 12.83 12.07
C LEU A 51 -12.91 14.33 12.15
N ALA A 52 -12.65 15.09 11.08
CA ALA A 52 -12.97 16.52 11.04
C ALA A 52 -14.48 16.77 11.25
N SER A 53 -15.33 15.99 10.57
CA SER A 53 -16.78 16.07 10.71
C SER A 53 -17.25 15.73 12.13
N ALA A 54 -16.73 14.65 12.72
CA ALA A 54 -17.03 14.24 14.09
C ALA A 54 -16.57 15.30 15.12
N ALA A 55 -15.41 15.91 14.91
CA ALA A 55 -14.89 16.97 15.76
C ALA A 55 -15.76 18.23 15.69
N VAL A 56 -16.17 18.65 14.49
CA VAL A 56 -17.10 19.78 14.29
C VAL A 56 -18.43 19.50 14.98
N GLY A 57 -18.99 18.30 14.81
CA GLY A 57 -20.23 17.89 15.47
C GLY A 57 -20.13 17.92 17.00
N TYR A 58 -19.05 17.36 17.55
CA TYR A 58 -18.79 17.35 18.99
C TYR A 58 -18.65 18.77 19.56
N CYS A 59 -17.93 19.66 18.87
CA CYS A 59 -17.71 21.04 19.32
C CYS A 59 -18.97 21.91 19.25
N ASN A 60 -19.79 21.75 18.21
CA ASN A 60 -20.94 22.63 17.97
C ASN A 60 -22.20 22.20 18.72
N ALA A 61 -22.48 20.89 18.81
CA ALA A 61 -23.71 20.37 19.39
C ALA A 61 -23.48 18.99 20.03
N PRO A 62 -22.75 18.91 21.16
CA PRO A 62 -22.44 17.63 21.77
C PRO A 62 -23.71 16.91 22.25
N THR A 63 -23.75 15.60 21.99
CA THR A 63 -24.76 14.68 22.51
C THR A 63 -24.08 13.61 23.35
N SER A 64 -24.83 12.75 24.03
CA SER A 64 -24.24 11.62 24.75
C SER A 64 -23.42 10.69 23.84
N GLY A 65 -23.76 10.62 22.55
CA GLY A 65 -23.07 9.80 21.55
C GLY A 65 -21.90 10.48 20.85
N SER A 66 -21.75 11.81 20.95
CA SER A 66 -20.75 12.52 20.16
C SER A 66 -19.31 12.29 20.64
N ARG A 67 -19.08 12.09 21.95
CA ARG A 67 -17.73 11.82 22.47
C ARG A 67 -17.20 10.44 22.06
N PRO A 68 -17.96 9.34 22.19
CA PRO A 68 -17.55 8.04 21.65
C PRO A 68 -17.27 8.12 20.14
N ALA A 69 -18.18 8.71 19.35
CA ALA A 69 -18.01 8.83 17.90
C ALA A 69 -16.75 9.62 17.51
N LEU A 70 -16.42 10.69 18.23
CA LEU A 70 -15.18 11.43 18.02
C LEU A 70 -13.94 10.58 18.33
N ASN A 71 -13.97 9.79 19.42
CA ASN A 71 -12.84 8.93 19.78
C ASN A 71 -12.63 7.82 18.73
N ASP A 72 -13.71 7.24 18.21
CA ASP A 72 -13.66 6.20 17.18
C ASP A 72 -13.08 6.77 15.88
N ALA A 73 -13.61 7.89 15.40
CA ALA A 73 -13.10 8.57 14.21
C ALA A 73 -11.62 8.99 14.35
N TRP A 74 -11.20 9.35 15.56
CA TRP A 74 -9.79 9.66 15.84
C TRP A 74 -8.91 8.41 15.73
N LEU A 75 -9.36 7.27 16.28
CA LEU A 75 -8.63 6.01 16.19
C LEU A 75 -8.51 5.55 14.73
N ASP A 76 -9.58 5.64 13.96
CA ASP A 76 -9.61 5.24 12.55
C ASP A 76 -8.64 6.08 11.71
N ALA A 77 -8.68 7.41 11.88
CA ALA A 77 -7.74 8.32 11.22
C ALA A 77 -6.28 8.06 11.65
N PHE A 78 -6.05 7.81 12.94
CA PHE A 78 -4.72 7.45 13.45
C PHE A 78 -4.20 6.16 12.82
N LEU A 79 -5.02 5.11 12.74
CA LEU A 79 -4.65 3.84 12.14
C LEU A 79 -4.43 3.96 10.63
N ALA A 80 -5.22 4.77 9.92
CA ALA A 80 -4.99 5.07 8.51
C ALA A 80 -3.64 5.76 8.31
N TRP A 81 -3.27 6.71 9.19
CA TRP A 81 -1.96 7.36 9.15
C TRP A 81 -0.83 6.36 9.42
N GLN A 82 -1.00 5.44 10.39
CA GLN A 82 0.02 4.41 10.68
C GLN A 82 0.38 3.56 9.45
N ARG A 83 -0.58 3.32 8.53
CA ARG A 83 -0.34 2.51 7.32
C ARG A 83 0.59 3.18 6.31
N VAL A 84 0.60 4.51 6.27
CA VAL A 84 1.38 5.28 5.29
C VAL A 84 2.55 6.06 5.91
N ARG A 85 2.70 6.06 7.24
CA ARG A 85 3.68 6.90 7.96
C ARG A 85 5.15 6.72 7.57
N PHE A 86 5.48 5.61 6.91
CA PHE A 86 6.85 5.27 6.50
C PHE A 86 7.10 5.48 5.00
N VAL A 87 6.05 5.83 4.25
CA VAL A 87 6.20 6.24 2.86
C VAL A 87 6.57 7.71 2.91
N ASP A 88 7.82 8.01 2.58
CA ASP A 88 8.33 9.37 2.54
C ASP A 88 7.96 9.97 1.17
N PHE A 89 7.11 11.00 1.16
CA PHE A 89 6.76 11.75 -0.04
C PHE A 89 7.00 13.24 0.25
N GLY A 90 8.15 13.70 -0.23
CA GLY A 90 8.69 15.04 -0.07
C GLY A 90 10.02 15.16 -0.80
#